data_AF-A0A387GR81-F1
#
_entry.id   AF-A0A387GR81-F1
#
_cell.length_a   1.000
_cell.length_b   1.000
_cell.length_c   1.000
_cell.angle_alpha   90.00
_cell.angle_beta   90.00
_cell.angle_gamma   90.00
#
_symmetry.space_group_name_H-M   'P 1'
#
loop_
_entity.id
_entity.type
_entity.pdbx_description
1 polymer ?
#
loop_
_entity_poly.entity_id
_entity_poly.type
_entity_poly.pdbx_seq_one_letter_code
_entity_poly.pdbx_strand_id
1 'polypeptide(L)'
;MAMINCPECNNNVSDTAFKCPSCGTQLRKPKRGFFGKLFKWSFILFNALMFVWLVGGMNAATKGYESLNGAEQAGAAIGTTLGVAMIVGIWVIGDLILGLFVLFTRPKVA
;
A
#
# COMPACT_ATOMS: atom_id res chain seq x y z
N MET A 1 8.17 -18.14 -29.90
CA MET A 1 8.95 -18.84 -28.87
C MET A 1 10.33 -19.03 -29.45
N ALA A 2 11.25 -18.14 -29.09
CA ALA A 2 12.65 -18.30 -29.43
C ALA A 2 13.35 -19.08 -28.30
N MET A 3 14.36 -19.87 -28.64
CA MET A 3 15.22 -20.49 -27.65
C MET A 3 16.29 -19.47 -27.26
N ILE A 4 16.43 -19.21 -25.96
CA ILE A 4 17.54 -18.43 -25.40
C ILE A 4 18.47 -19.37 -24.64
N ASN A 5 19.76 -19.04 -24.58
CA ASN A 5 20.68 -19.75 -23.71
C ASN A 5 20.50 -19.26 -22.27
N CYS A 6 20.30 -20.20 -21.36
CA CYS A 6 20.31 -19.91 -19.94
C CYS A 6 21.70 -19.36 -19.53
N PRO A 7 21.79 -18.19 -18.86
CA PRO A 7 23.09 -17.57 -18.53
C PRO A 7 23.92 -18.38 -17.52
N GLU A 8 23.27 -19.24 -16.73
CA GLU A 8 23.94 -20.10 -15.74
C GLU A 8 24.40 -21.45 -16.31
N CYS A 9 23.50 -22.18 -17.00
CA CYS A 9 23.76 -23.56 -17.41
C CYS A 9 23.88 -23.77 -18.92
N ASN A 10 23.84 -22.70 -19.73
CA ASN A 10 23.94 -22.71 -21.19
C ASN A 10 22.95 -23.60 -21.96
N ASN A 11 21.96 -24.21 -21.29
CA ASN A 11 20.91 -24.96 -21.95
C ASN A 11 19.98 -24.02 -22.72
N ASN A 12 19.52 -24.50 -23.88
CA ASN A 12 18.49 -23.84 -24.67
C ASN A 12 17.15 -23.93 -23.92
N VAL A 13 16.61 -22.78 -23.55
CA VAL A 13 15.34 -22.66 -22.82
C VAL A 13 14.41 -21.68 -23.54
N SER A 14 13.10 -21.88 -23.40
CA SER A 14 12.11 -20.99 -24.00
C SER A 14 12.28 -19.56 -23.47
N ASP A 15 12.25 -18.57 -24.36
CA ASP A 15 12.22 -17.13 -24.07
C ASP A 15 11.02 -16.71 -23.20
N THR A 16 9.99 -17.55 -23.12
CA THR A 16 8.81 -17.33 -22.28
C THR A 16 8.92 -17.90 -20.86
N ALA A 17 9.95 -18.70 -20.55
CA ALA A 17 10.08 -19.37 -19.26
C ALA A 17 10.46 -18.39 -18.12
N PHE A 18 9.78 -18.48 -16.97
CA PHE A 18 10.13 -17.68 -15.78
C PHE A 18 11.32 -18.25 -15.00
N LYS A 19 11.51 -19.58 -15.06
CA LYS A 19 12.62 -20.31 -14.46
C LYS A 19 13.22 -21.27 -15.48
N CYS A 20 14.52 -21.47 -15.43
CA CYS A 20 15.17 -22.51 -16.21
C CYS A 20 14.74 -23.90 -15.69
N PRO A 21 14.23 -24.82 -16.54
CA PRO A 21 13.88 -26.17 -16.11
C PRO A 21 15.09 -27.03 -15.74
N SER A 22 16.30 -26.68 -16.20
CA SER A 22 17.52 -27.46 -15.93
C SER A 22 18.24 -27.04 -14.65
N CYS A 23 18.41 -25.74 -14.41
CA CYS A 23 19.17 -25.23 -13.25
C CYS A 23 18.32 -24.47 -12.23
N GLY A 24 17.06 -24.16 -12.54
CA GLY A 24 16.15 -23.46 -11.62
C GLY A 24 16.35 -21.94 -11.50
N THR A 25 17.33 -21.35 -12.18
CA THR A 25 17.56 -19.89 -12.13
C THR A 25 16.35 -19.11 -12.65
N GLN A 26 16.05 -17.96 -12.04
CA GLN A 26 14.94 -17.08 -12.48
C GLN A 26 15.36 -16.29 -13.71
N LEU A 27 14.79 -16.61 -14.86
CA LEU A 27 15.06 -15.93 -16.13
C LEU A 27 14.25 -14.63 -16.27
N ARG A 28 13.11 -14.52 -15.58
CA ARG A 28 12.24 -13.34 -15.66
C ARG A 28 11.51 -13.04 -14.36
N LYS A 29 11.43 -11.75 -14.02
CA LYS A 29 10.59 -11.26 -12.91
C LYS A 29 9.13 -11.13 -13.38
N PRO A 30 8.16 -11.69 -12.65
CA PRO A 30 6.75 -11.56 -13.00
C PRO A 30 6.30 -10.10 -12.80
N LYS A 31 5.65 -9.53 -13.82
CA LYS A 31 5.17 -8.13 -13.81
C LYS A 31 3.71 -8.11 -13.38
N ARG A 32 3.31 -7.12 -12.57
CA ARG A 32 1.88 -6.90 -12.23
C ARG A 32 1.09 -6.50 -13.48
N GLY A 33 -0.09 -7.08 -13.64
CA GLY A 33 -1.05 -6.68 -14.67
C GLY A 33 -1.65 -5.28 -14.41
N PHE A 34 -2.53 -4.84 -15.32
CA PHE A 34 -3.19 -3.52 -15.23
C PHE A 34 -3.94 -3.33 -13.90
N PHE A 35 -4.83 -4.26 -13.53
CA PHE A 35 -5.56 -4.22 -12.26
C PHE A 35 -4.63 -4.20 -11.04
N GLY A 36 -3.53 -4.96 -11.06
CA GLY A 36 -2.55 -4.95 -9.96
C GLY A 36 -1.72 -3.68 -9.83
N LYS A 37 -1.62 -2.87 -10.91
CA LYS A 37 -1.07 -1.52 -10.83
C LYS A 37 -2.12 -0.54 -10.31
N LEU A 38 -3.37 -0.64 -10.76
CA LEU A 38 -4.48 0.21 -10.32
C LEU A 38 -4.68 0.15 -8.80
N PHE A 39 -4.85 -1.05 -8.24
CA PHE A 39 -5.04 -1.21 -6.79
C PHE A 39 -3.80 -0.81 -5.99
N LYS A 40 -2.59 -1.04 -6.51
CA LYS A 40 -1.35 -0.57 -5.86
C LYS A 40 -1.32 0.95 -5.75
N TRP A 41 -1.62 1.64 -6.84
CA TRP A 41 -1.63 3.10 -6.87
C TRP A 41 -2.76 3.68 -6.03
N SER A 42 -3.95 3.07 -6.07
CA SER A 42 -5.07 3.44 -5.22
C SER A 42 -4.75 3.28 -3.73
N PHE A 43 -4.09 2.18 -3.33
CA PHE A 43 -3.65 1.96 -1.95
C PHE A 43 -2.66 3.04 -1.47
N ILE A 44 -1.68 3.39 -2.32
CA ILE A 44 -0.70 4.45 -2.01
C ILE A 44 -1.39 5.81 -1.90
N LEU A 45 -2.28 6.14 -2.85
CA LEU A 45 -3.02 7.40 -2.85
C LEU A 45 -3.92 7.53 -1.61
N PHE A 46 -4.64 6.47 -1.26
CA PHE A 46 -5.48 6.42 -0.06
C PHE A 46 -4.66 6.68 1.20
N ASN A 47 -3.52 5.99 1.37
CA ASN A 47 -2.64 6.19 2.52
C ASN A 47 -2.10 7.62 2.61
N ALA A 48 -1.68 8.18 1.48
CA ALA A 48 -1.21 9.57 1.43
C ALA A 48 -2.33 10.56 1.80
N LEU A 49 -3.54 10.34 1.28
CA LEU A 49 -4.71 11.16 1.61
C LEU A 49 -5.05 11.07 3.10
N MET A 50 -5.09 9.87 3.66
CA MET A 50 -5.39 9.67 5.08
C MET A 50 -4.34 10.32 5.99
N PHE A 51 -3.06 10.22 5.63
CA PHE A 51 -1.99 10.90 6.36
C PHE A 51 -2.15 12.43 6.32
N VAL A 52 -2.41 13.00 5.15
CA VAL A 52 -2.66 14.44 4.99
C VAL A 52 -3.90 14.87 5.77
N TRP A 53 -4.97 14.07 5.74
CA TRP A 53 -6.20 14.36 6.46
C TRP A 53 -6.01 14.31 7.98
N LEU A 54 -5.27 13.34 8.49
CA LEU A 54 -4.93 13.23 9.91
C LEU A 54 -4.07 14.42 10.37
N VAL A 55 -2.99 14.73 9.64
CA VAL A 55 -2.12 15.87 9.96
C VAL A 55 -2.87 17.20 9.84
N GLY A 56 -3.67 17.38 8.79
CA GLY A 56 -4.50 18.57 8.61
C GLY A 56 -5.57 18.73 9.69
N GLY A 57 -6.23 17.62 10.06
CA GLY A 57 -7.24 17.58 11.11
C GLY A 57 -6.66 17.91 12.49
N MET A 58 -5.51 17.31 12.85
CA MET A 58 -4.81 17.62 14.10
C MET A 58 -4.37 19.09 14.15
N ASN A 59 -3.74 19.60 13.07
CA ASN A 59 -3.35 21.00 12.99
C ASN A 59 -4.53 21.96 13.10
N ALA A 60 -5.70 21.59 12.59
CA ALA A 60 -6.91 22.39 12.76
C ALA A 60 -7.46 22.33 14.19
N ALA A 61 -7.46 21.14 14.79
CA ALA A 61 -8.02 20.89 16.12
C ALA A 61 -7.18 21.50 17.26
N THR A 62 -5.87 21.66 17.08
CA THR A 62 -4.98 22.22 18.11
C THR A 62 -4.80 23.74 18.01
N LYS A 63 -5.32 24.39 16.96
CA LYS A 63 -5.24 25.86 16.82
C LYS A 63 -5.98 26.56 17.96
N GLY A 64 -5.25 27.37 18.72
CA GLY A 64 -5.82 28.11 19.85
C GLY A 64 -6.11 27.25 21.09
N TYR A 65 -5.67 25.98 21.11
CA TYR A 65 -5.88 25.09 22.25
C TYR A 65 -5.28 25.66 23.56
N GLU A 66 -4.14 26.34 23.46
CA GLU A 66 -3.45 26.96 24.61
C GLU A 66 -4.21 28.13 25.23
N SER A 67 -5.15 28.74 24.48
CA SER A 67 -5.99 29.84 25.00
C SER A 67 -7.26 29.36 25.69
N LEU A 68 -7.52 28.06 25.73
CA LEU A 68 -8.70 27.46 26.37
C LEU A 68 -8.43 27.17 27.86
N ASN A 69 -9.47 27.17 28.69
CA ASN A 69 -9.36 26.78 30.10
C ASN A 69 -10.57 25.98 30.57
N GLY A 70 -10.36 25.16 31.60
CA GLY A 70 -11.41 24.40 32.28
C GLY A 70 -12.14 23.44 31.35
N ALA A 71 -13.48 23.55 31.32
CA ALA A 71 -14.34 22.63 30.59
C ALA A 71 -14.12 22.67 29.06
N GLU A 72 -13.77 23.83 28.51
CA GLU A 72 -13.57 24.00 27.06
C GLU A 72 -12.30 23.28 26.58
N GLN A 73 -11.21 23.39 27.35
CA GLN A 73 -9.95 22.70 27.06
C GLN A 73 -10.08 21.17 27.20
N ALA A 74 -10.82 20.71 28.22
CA ALA A 74 -11.12 19.30 28.39
C ALA A 74 -11.98 18.76 27.23
N GLY A 75 -13.01 19.51 26.83
CA GLY A 75 -13.87 19.18 25.69
C GLY A 75 -13.09 19.12 24.37
N ALA A 76 -12.22 20.09 24.10
CA ALA A 76 -11.36 20.11 22.92
C ALA A 76 -10.38 18.91 22.88
N ALA A 77 -9.78 18.53 24.02
CA ALA A 77 -8.91 17.35 24.09
C ALA A 77 -9.67 16.06 23.79
N ILE A 78 -10.84 15.87 24.42
CA ILE A 78 -11.67 14.68 24.20
C ILE A 78 -12.15 14.62 22.75
N GLY A 79 -12.67 15.74 22.23
CA GLY A 79 -13.16 15.85 20.85
C GLY A 79 -12.08 15.56 19.82
N THR A 80 -10.87 16.11 20.02
CA THR A 80 -9.71 15.83 19.15
C THR A 80 -9.34 14.35 19.19
N THR A 81 -9.31 13.74 20.37
CA THR A 81 -8.98 12.32 20.52
C THR A 81 -9.99 11.42 19.82
N LEU A 82 -11.29 11.71 19.97
CA LEU A 82 -12.36 10.99 19.28
C LEU A 82 -12.27 11.17 17.76
N GLY A 83 -12.01 12.39 17.28
CA GLY A 83 -11.80 12.67 15.86
C GLY A 83 -10.64 11.87 15.27
N VAL A 84 -9.49 11.87 15.96
CA VAL A 84 -8.31 11.08 15.57
C VAL A 84 -8.63 9.59 15.58
N ALA A 85 -9.30 9.09 16.62
CA ALA A 85 -9.66 7.67 16.72
C ALA A 85 -10.58 7.23 15.56
N MET A 86 -11.55 8.06 15.16
CA MET A 86 -12.41 7.79 14.01
C MET A 86 -11.63 7.76 12.69
N ILE A 87 -10.75 8.74 12.46
CA ILE A 87 -9.92 8.80 11.25
C ILE A 87 -9.02 7.56 11.17
N VAL A 88 -8.35 7.20 12.26
CA VAL A 88 -7.49 6.00 12.33
C VAL A 88 -8.31 4.74 12.11
N GLY A 89 -9.52 4.63 12.67
CA GLY A 89 -10.41 3.50 12.44
C GLY A 89 -10.77 3.32 10.96
N ILE A 90 -11.16 4.40 10.28
CA ILE A 90 -11.44 4.38 8.84
C ILE A 90 -10.18 4.03 8.05
N TRP A 91 -9.02 4.56 8.45
CA TRP A 91 -7.74 4.30 7.79
C TRP A 91 -7.41 2.81 7.84
N VAL A 92 -7.44 2.19 9.04
CA VAL A 92 -7.13 0.77 9.22
C VAL A 92 -8.06 -0.11 8.38
N ILE A 93 -9.37 0.17 8.39
CA ILE A 93 -10.34 -0.60 7.59
C ILE A 93 -10.06 -0.45 6.09
N GLY A 94 -9.81 0.78 5.63
CA GLY A 94 -9.47 1.04 4.23
C GLY A 94 -8.19 0.33 3.80
N ASP A 95 -7.16 0.32 4.66
CA ASP A 95 -5.90 -0.37 4.42
C ASP A 95 -6.06 -1.89 4.37
N LEU A 96 -6.90 -2.45 5.24
CA LEU A 96 -7.21 -3.89 5.20
C LEU A 96 -7.88 -4.27 3.89
N ILE A 97 -8.90 -3.51 3.46
CA ILE A 97 -9.64 -3.78 2.23
C ILE A 97 -8.74 -3.64 1.00
N LEU A 98 -8.12 -2.47 0.82
CA LEU A 98 -7.26 -2.19 -0.34
C LEU A 98 -5.99 -3.05 -0.32
N GLY A 99 -5.40 -3.28 0.86
CA GLY A 99 -4.24 -4.15 1.04
C GLY A 99 -4.53 -5.59 0.63
N LEU A 100 -5.71 -6.11 0.93
CA LEU A 100 -6.14 -7.42 0.48
C LEU A 100 -6.27 -7.49 -1.05
N PHE A 101 -6.84 -6.47 -1.69
CA PHE A 101 -6.89 -6.39 -3.16
C PHE A 101 -5.49 -6.30 -3.79
N VAL A 102 -4.55 -5.58 -3.17
CA VAL A 102 -3.16 -5.53 -3.62
C VAL A 102 -2.49 -6.91 -3.51
N LEU A 103 -2.79 -7.68 -2.45
CA LEU A 103 -2.31 -9.04 -2.29
C LEU A 103 -2.88 -9.98 -3.36
N PHE A 104 -4.19 -9.92 -3.63
CA PHE A 104 -4.85 -10.77 -4.60
C PHE A 104 -4.44 -10.47 -6.04
N THR A 105 -4.08 -9.22 -6.32
CA THR A 105 -3.58 -8.80 -7.63
C THR A 105 -2.05 -8.86 -7.76
N ARG A 106 -1.37 -9.57 -6.84
CA ARG A 106 0.07 -9.82 -6.92
C ARG A 106 0.43 -10.57 -8.20
N PRO A 107 1.63 -10.33 -8.77
CA PRO A 107 2.06 -11.04 -9.95
C PRO A 107 2.21 -12.53 -9.63
N LYS A 108 1.49 -13.38 -10.33
CA LYS A 108 1.65 -14.84 -10.25
C LYS A 108 2.72 -15.26 -11.25
N VAL A 109 3.64 -16.12 -10.83
CA VAL A 109 4.45 -16.91 -11.76
C VAL A 109 3.54 -17.99 -12.32
N ALA A 110 3.23 -17.89 -13.61
CA ALA A 110 2.60 -18.98 -14.36
C ALA A 110 3.68 -19.87 -14.95
#